data_AF-A0A9D0XPY9-F1
#
_entry.id   AF-A0A9D0XPY9-F1
#
_cell.length_a   1.000
_cell.length_b   1.000
_cell.length_c   1.000
_cell.angle_alpha   90.00
_cell.angle_beta   90.00
_cell.angle_gamma   90.00
#
_symmetry.space_group_name_H-M   'P 1'
#
loop_
_entity.id
_entity.type
_entity.pdbx_description
1 polymer ?
#
loop_
_entity_poly.entity_id
_entity_poly.type
_entity_poly.pdbx_seq_one_letter_code
_entity_poly.pdbx_strand_id
1 'polypeptide(L)'
;MEEEVKRISVTFPVSVLEELRRYVPRRERSRFIVEATERALQREKLLRALRISAGAWSDEDHPDLMTVEDVNRYVRRLRETWMPRPWDEIVAEAENEA
;
A
#
# COMPACT_ATOMS: atom_id res chain seq x y z
N MET A 1 -4.51 10.82 18.38
CA MET A 1 -3.90 9.82 19.27
C MET A 1 -2.42 10.14 19.28
N GLU A 2 -1.87 10.60 20.39
CA GLU A 2 -0.43 10.87 20.49
C GLU A 2 0.30 9.51 20.54
N GLU A 3 1.22 9.28 19.61
CA GLU A 3 1.90 7.99 19.45
C GLU A 3 2.94 7.80 20.55
N GLU A 4 2.98 6.62 21.19
CA GLU A 4 3.93 6.32 22.26
C GLU A 4 5.36 6.23 21.70
N VAL A 5 6.21 7.20 22.03
CA VAL A 5 7.61 7.24 21.54
C VAL A 5 8.56 6.52 22.49
N LYS A 6 9.34 5.56 21.97
CA LYS A 6 10.42 4.87 22.70
C LYS A 6 11.77 5.20 22.12
N ARG A 7 12.76 5.46 22.99
CA ARG A 7 14.14 5.76 22.58
C ARG A 7 14.97 4.48 22.47
N ILE A 8 15.73 4.38 21.38
CA ILE A 8 16.72 3.32 21.15
C ILE A 8 18.12 3.93 20.96
N SER A 9 19.17 3.13 21.23
CA SER A 9 20.55 3.48 20.88
C SER A 9 20.92 2.81 19.56
N VAL A 10 21.42 3.59 18.59
CA VAL A 10 21.83 3.10 17.27
C VAL A 10 23.24 3.61 16.97
N THR A 11 24.13 2.70 16.58
CA THR A 11 25.51 3.03 16.18
C THR A 11 25.55 3.29 14.69
N PHE A 12 26.17 4.40 14.29
CA PHE A 12 26.37 4.77 12.89
C PHE A 12 27.86 4.69 12.53
N PRO A 13 28.20 4.27 11.29
CA PRO A 13 29.52 4.54 10.72
C PRO A 13 29.80 6.05 10.76
N VAL A 14 31.04 6.43 11.08
CA VAL A 14 31.43 7.84 11.21
C VAL A 14 31.17 8.61 9.92
N SER A 15 31.53 8.04 8.77
CA SER A 15 31.31 8.65 7.45
C SER A 15 29.85 9.01 7.21
N VAL A 16 28.93 8.07 7.47
CA VAL A 16 27.48 8.29 7.30
C VAL A 16 26.97 9.37 8.26
N LEU A 17 27.45 9.38 9.50
CA LEU A 17 27.05 10.39 10.48
C LEU A 17 27.56 11.78 10.10
N GLU A 18 28.76 11.88 9.51
CA GLU A 18 29.31 13.14 8.99
C GLU A 18 28.50 13.66 7.80
N GLU A 19 28.12 12.79 6.86
CA GLU A 19 27.23 13.15 5.76
C GLU A 19 25.87 13.63 6.26
N LEU A 20 25.26 12.89 7.20
CA LEU A 20 24.00 13.32 7.82
C LEU A 20 24.14 14.69 8.48
N ARG A 21 25.29 14.97 9.13
CA ARG A 21 25.54 16.27 9.76
C ARG A 21 25.73 17.38 8.75
N ARG A 22 26.35 17.08 7.60
CA ARG A 22 26.63 18.01 6.49
C ARG A 22 25.36 18.42 5.76
N TYR A 23 24.44 17.49 5.52
CA TYR A 23 23.27 17.73 4.66
C TYR A 23 21.96 17.94 5.43
N VAL A 24 21.84 17.46 6.67
CA VAL A 24 20.58 17.56 7.45
C VAL A 24 20.76 18.46 8.67
N PRO A 25 19.93 19.50 8.84
CA PRO A 25 19.96 20.39 10.00
C PRO A 25 19.78 19.65 11.32
N ARG A 26 20.45 20.10 12.38
CA ARG A 26 20.47 19.41 13.69
C ARG A 26 19.08 19.07 14.25
N ARG A 27 18.08 19.94 14.05
CA ARG A 27 16.70 19.74 14.55
C ARG A 27 15.87 18.80 13.68
N GLU A 28 16.32 18.46 12.48
CA GLU A 28 15.59 17.63 11.51
C GLU A 28 16.13 16.21 11.39
N ARG A 29 17.33 15.94 11.92
CA ARG A 29 17.98 14.62 11.81
C ARG A 29 17.14 13.49 12.38
N SER A 30 16.46 13.71 13.50
CA SER A 30 15.58 12.69 14.09
C SER A 30 14.43 12.35 13.14
N ARG A 31 13.76 13.38 12.60
CA ARG A 31 12.68 13.21 11.61
C ARG A 31 13.20 12.49 10.37
N PHE A 32 14.35 12.91 9.85
CA PHE A 32 14.97 12.29 8.68
C PHE A 32 15.23 10.79 8.89
N ILE A 33 15.78 10.41 10.05
CA ILE A 33 16.05 9.01 10.38
C ILE A 33 14.74 8.21 10.50
N VAL A 34 13.72 8.78 11.15
CA VAL A 34 12.41 8.13 11.29
C VAL A 34 11.77 7.90 9.93
N GLU A 35 11.69 8.92 9.07
CA GLU A 35 11.12 8.78 7.73
C GLU A 35 11.89 7.77 6.86
N ALA A 36 13.22 7.78 6.93
CA ALA A 36 14.05 6.80 6.21
C ALA A 36 13.77 5.37 6.71
N THR A 37 13.57 5.21 8.02
CA THR A 37 13.23 3.93 8.64
C THR A 37 11.83 3.47 8.23
N GLU A 38 10.83 4.36 8.23
CA GLU A 38 9.47 4.06 7.79
C GLU A 38 9.43 3.57 6.34
N ARG A 39 10.10 4.29 5.43
CA ARG A 39 10.20 3.90 4.01
C ARG A 39 10.85 2.54 3.85
N ALA A 40 11.95 2.29 4.58
CA ALA A 40 12.63 1.00 4.54
C ALA A 40 11.74 -0.14 5.07
N LEU A 41 11.03 0.09 6.18
CA LEU A 41 10.10 -0.88 6.76
C LEU A 41 8.92 -1.17 5.83
N GLN A 42 8.37 -0.16 5.15
CA GLN A 42 7.30 -0.35 4.17
C GLN A 42 7.77 -1.24 3.01
N ARG A 43 8.99 -1.01 2.51
CA ARG A 43 9.60 -1.85 1.48
C ARG A 43 9.76 -3.30 1.95
N GLU A 44 10.27 -3.53 3.16
CA GLU A 44 10.42 -4.88 3.71
C GLU A 44 9.08 -5.59 3.92
N LYS A 45 8.06 -4.87 4.41
CA LYS A 45 6.69 -5.39 4.53
C LYS A 45 6.13 -5.83 3.18
N LEU A 46 6.30 -4.99 2.14
CA LEU A 46 5.86 -5.32 0.78
C LEU A 46 6.58 -6.55 0.24
N LEU A 47 7.91 -6.61 0.35
CA LEU A 47 8.69 -7.76 -0.10
C LEU A 47 8.26 -9.05 0.59
N ARG A 48 7.97 -8.99 1.89
CA ARG A 48 7.45 -10.13 2.64
C ARG A 48 6.06 -10.54 2.17
N ALA A 49 5.17 -9.57 1.93
CA ALA A 49 3.83 -9.84 1.39
C ALA A 49 3.93 -10.53 0.03
N LEU A 50 4.75 -10.02 -0.89
CA LEU A 50 4.97 -10.61 -2.22
C LEU A 50 5.49 -12.05 -2.15
N ARG A 51 6.40 -12.35 -1.20
CA ARG A 51 6.90 -13.72 -1.00
C ARG A 51 5.81 -14.66 -0.48
N ILE A 52 4.98 -14.18 0.45
CA ILE A 52 3.90 -14.99 1.03
C ILE A 52 2.78 -15.21 0.01
N SER A 53 2.48 -14.21 -0.80
CA SER A 53 1.45 -14.29 -1.84
C SER A 53 1.94 -14.91 -3.14
N ALA A 54 3.20 -15.34 -3.23
CA ALA A 54 3.72 -16.01 -4.42
C ALA A 54 2.93 -17.31 -4.65
N GLY A 55 2.31 -17.43 -5.82
CA GLY A 55 1.43 -18.56 -6.13
C GLY A 55 0.04 -18.48 -5.48
N ALA A 56 -0.32 -17.37 -4.81
CA ALA A 56 -1.69 -17.15 -4.33
C ALA A 56 -2.69 -16.86 -5.46
N TRP A 57 -2.19 -16.72 -6.69
CA TRP A 57 -2.99 -16.55 -7.90
C TRP A 57 -2.42 -17.45 -8.99
N SER A 58 -3.25 -18.32 -9.53
CA SER A 58 -2.94 -19.14 -10.70
C SER A 58 -4.14 -19.21 -11.65
N ASP A 59 -3.85 -19.48 -12.92
CA ASP A 59 -4.87 -19.70 -13.95
C ASP A 59 -5.75 -20.92 -13.63
N GLU A 60 -5.17 -21.95 -12.98
CA GLU A 60 -5.87 -23.15 -12.54
C GLU A 60 -6.90 -22.83 -11.43
N ASP A 61 -6.58 -21.89 -10.55
CA ASP A 61 -7.47 -21.45 -9.47
C ASP A 61 -8.57 -20.48 -9.94
N HIS A 62 -8.36 -19.82 -11.08
CA HIS A 62 -9.24 -18.78 -11.62
C HIS A 62 -9.61 -19.00 -13.11
N PRO A 63 -10.24 -20.14 -13.46
CA PRO A 63 -10.65 -20.41 -14.84
C PRO A 63 -11.66 -19.39 -15.37
N ASP A 64 -12.39 -18.72 -14.48
CA ASP A 64 -13.36 -17.67 -14.78
C ASP A 64 -12.73 -16.30 -15.10
N LEU A 65 -11.40 -16.20 -15.09
CA LEU A 65 -10.65 -14.97 -15.42
C LEU A 65 -9.63 -15.18 -16.56
N MET A 66 -9.73 -16.28 -17.31
CA MET A 66 -8.75 -16.68 -18.33
C MET A 66 -8.80 -15.86 -19.62
N THR A 67 -9.98 -15.41 -20.02
CA THR A 67 -10.17 -14.61 -21.23
C THR A 67 -10.87 -13.30 -20.92
N VAL A 68 -10.78 -12.34 -21.83
CA VAL A 68 -11.53 -11.07 -21.73
C VAL A 68 -13.03 -11.33 -21.57
N GLU A 69 -13.57 -12.35 -22.25
CA GLU A 69 -14.99 -12.71 -22.14
C GLU A 69 -15.33 -13.30 -20.76
N ASP A 70 -14.45 -14.13 -20.19
CA ASP A 70 -14.63 -14.69 -18.86
C ASP A 70 -14.56 -13.61 -17.78
N VAL A 71 -13.60 -12.68 -17.89
CA VAL A 71 -13.51 -11.50 -17.04
C VAL A 71 -14.77 -10.63 -17.15
N ASN A 72 -15.28 -10.37 -18.37
CA ASN A 72 -16.51 -9.61 -18.56
C ASN A 72 -17.71 -10.28 -17.89
N ARG A 73 -17.83 -11.60 -18.02
CA ARG A 73 -18.88 -12.40 -17.37
C ARG A 73 -18.76 -12.34 -15.84
N TYR A 74 -17.55 -12.46 -15.30
CA TYR A 74 -17.27 -12.37 -13.88
C TYR A 74 -17.63 -10.98 -13.32
N VAL A 75 -17.16 -9.91 -13.95
CA VAL A 75 -17.46 -8.52 -13.55
C VAL A 75 -18.96 -8.23 -13.64
N ARG A 76 -19.63 -8.69 -14.70
CA ARG A 76 -21.09 -8.55 -14.84
C ARG A 76 -21.82 -9.22 -13.67
N ARG A 77 -21.47 -10.46 -13.35
CA ARG A 77 -22.04 -11.20 -12.21
C ARG A 77 -21.82 -10.46 -10.90
N LEU A 78 -20.61 -9.93 -10.66
CA LEU A 78 -20.32 -9.14 -9.45
C LEU A 78 -21.20 -7.90 -9.35
N ARG A 79 -21.40 -7.17 -10.45
CA ARG A 79 -22.27 -5.99 -10.48
C ARG A 79 -23.72 -6.37 -10.20
N GLU A 80 -24.22 -7.44 -10.81
CA GLU A 80 -25.61 -7.91 -10.63
C GLU A 80 -25.85 -8.48 -9.21
N THR A 81 -24.83 -9.05 -8.57
CA THR A 81 -24.96 -9.72 -7.25
C THR A 81 -24.66 -8.80 -6.07
N TRP A 82 -23.69 -7.89 -6.20
CA TRP A 82 -23.23 -7.03 -5.10
C TRP A 82 -23.84 -5.62 -5.14
N MET A 83 -24.30 -5.13 -6.29
CA MET A 83 -25.00 -3.84 -6.33
C MET A 83 -26.50 -4.03 -6.08
N PRO A 84 -27.03 -3.58 -4.93
CA PRO A 84 -28.46 -3.64 -4.66
C PRO A 84 -29.29 -2.71 -5.57
N ARG A 85 -28.63 -1.82 -6.33
CA ARG A 85 -29.23 -0.86 -7.28
C ARG A 85 -28.34 -0.69 -8.52
N PRO A 86 -28.91 -0.42 -9.71
CA PRO A 86 -28.14 -0.28 -10.94
C PRO A 86 -27.18 0.92 -10.91
N TRP A 87 -26.06 0.78 -11.62
CA TRP A 87 -24.96 1.76 -11.63
C TRP A 87 -25.41 3.17 -12.02
N ASP A 88 -26.35 3.28 -12.96
CA ASP A 88 -26.89 4.56 -13.44
C ASP A 88 -27.61 5.35 -12.32
N GLU A 89 -28.23 4.65 -11.36
CA GLU A 89 -28.90 5.29 -10.21
C GLU A 89 -27.90 5.86 -9.20
N ILE A 90 -26.77 5.19 -9.00
CA ILE A 90 -25.69 5.62 -8.07
C ILE A 90 -25.00 6.86 -8.62
N VAL A 91 -24.73 6.90 -9.92
CA VAL A 91 -24.10 8.05 -10.59
C VAL A 91 -25.04 9.27 -10.53
N ALA A 92 -26.32 9.07 -10.82
CA ALA A 92 -27.31 10.15 -10.74
C ALA A 92 -27.47 10.71 -9.32
N GLU A 93 -27.42 9.87 -8.28
CA GLU A 93 -27.47 10.30 -6.87
C GLU A 93 -26.24 11.16 -6.51
N ALA A 94 -25.04 10.71 -6.87
CA ALA A 94 -23.79 11.45 -6.60
C ALA A 94 -23.72 12.80 -7.33
N GLU A 95 -24.30 12.91 -8.53
CA GLU A 95 -24.36 14.16 -9.29
C GLU A 95 -25.42 15.14 -8.75
N ASN A 96 -26.47 14.65 -8.09
CA ASN A 96 -27.52 15.48 -7.48
C ASN A 96 -27.17 15.98 -6.07
N GLU A 97 -26.16 15.40 -5.42
CA GLU A 97 -25.65 15.83 -4.11
C GLU A 97 -24.46 16.83 -4.18
N ALA A 98 -24.06 17.24 -5.39
CA ALA A 98 -22.99 18.22 -5.66
C ALA A 98 -23.54 19.62 -5.98
#